data_AF-A0A1E3TIY0-F1
#
_entry.id   AF-A0A1E3TIY0-F1
#
_cell.length_a   1.000
_cell.length_b   1.000
_cell.length_c   1.000
_cell.angle_alpha   90.00
_cell.angle_beta   90.00
_cell.angle_gamma   90.00
#
_symmetry.space_group_name_H-M   'P 1'
#
loop_
_entity.id
_entity.type
_entity.pdbx_description
1 polymer ?
#
loop_
_entity_poly.entity_id
_entity_poly.type
_entity_poly.pdbx_seq_one_letter_code
_entity_poly.pdbx_strand_id
1 'polypeptide(L)'
;MAVEPERPESLEAALTQLQAAGASMAATNASVGVPVTGIAPAGAEEISAITAAQFALHSANYQAMSAQAAAMHELFVGILSAAAKAASD
;
A
#
# COMPACT_ATOMS: atom_id res chain seq x y z
N MET A 1 27.72 19.53 11.41
CA MET A 1 26.47 18.77 11.56
C MET A 1 26.86 17.30 11.53
N ALA A 2 27.15 16.72 12.70
CA ALA A 2 27.44 15.30 12.78
C ALA A 2 26.10 14.57 12.60
N VAL A 3 25.99 13.76 11.55
CA VAL A 3 24.93 12.76 11.48
C VAL A 3 25.22 11.80 12.64
N GLU A 4 24.38 11.87 13.66
CA GLU A 4 24.45 10.93 14.77
C GLU A 4 24.20 9.53 14.18
N PRO A 5 25.07 8.53 14.42
CA PRO A 5 24.88 7.22 13.85
C PRO A 5 23.55 6.65 14.33
N GLU A 6 22.67 6.32 13.38
CA GLU A 6 21.42 5.59 13.62
C GLU A 6 21.77 4.34 14.46
N ARG A 7 21.26 4.26 15.70
CA ARG A 7 21.50 3.11 16.57
C ARG A 7 20.70 1.91 16.04
N PRO A 8 21.20 0.67 16.16
CA PRO A 8 20.48 -0.53 15.71
C PRO A 8 19.02 -0.61 16.21
N GLU A 9 18.78 -0.17 17.44
CA GLU A 9 17.46 -0.11 18.05
C GLU A 9 16.52 0.98 17.48
N SER A 10 17.02 2.07 16.89
CA SER A 10 16.17 3.00 16.10
C SER A 10 15.77 2.39 14.76
N LEU A 11 16.69 1.62 14.14
CA LEU A 11 16.45 0.93 12.87
C LEU A 11 15.45 -0.22 13.01
N GLU A 12 15.52 -1.02 14.07
CA GLU A 12 14.53 -2.07 14.36
C GLU A 12 13.12 -1.49 14.60
N ALA A 13 13.03 -0.37 15.32
CA ALA A 13 11.77 0.34 15.52
C ALA A 13 11.20 0.86 14.18
N ALA A 14 12.04 1.43 13.32
CA ALA A 14 11.65 1.89 11.99
C ALA A 14 11.17 0.72 11.10
N LEU A 15 11.87 -0.41 11.10
CA LEU A 15 11.45 -1.62 10.38
C LEU A 15 10.08 -2.11 10.85
N THR A 16 9.86 -2.15 12.17
CA THR A 16 8.57 -2.54 12.76
C THR A 16 7.44 -1.60 12.32
N GLN A 17 7.70 -0.28 12.30
CA GLN A 17 6.73 0.70 11.83
C GLN A 17 6.41 0.55 10.34
N LEU A 18 7.41 0.29 9.50
CA LEU A 18 7.22 0.04 8.07
C LEU A 18 6.41 -1.23 7.81
N GLN A 19 6.65 -2.30 8.56
CA GLN A 19 5.85 -3.54 8.48
C GLN A 19 4.39 -3.29 8.88
N ALA A 20 4.16 -2.57 9.98
CA ALA A 20 2.81 -2.22 10.43
C ALA A 20 2.08 -1.33 9.42
N ALA A 21 2.77 -0.35 8.83
CA ALA A 21 2.22 0.50 7.79
C ALA A 21 1.81 -0.31 6.54
N GLY A 22 2.68 -1.20 6.06
CA GLY A 22 2.37 -2.09 4.94
C GLY A 22 1.15 -2.98 5.21
N ALA A 23 1.07 -3.57 6.40
CA ALA A 23 -0.08 -4.39 6.81
C ALA A 23 -1.39 -3.58 6.86
N SER A 24 -1.35 -2.37 7.40
CA SER A 24 -2.50 -1.46 7.44
C SER A 24 -2.98 -1.07 6.02
N MET A 25 -2.04 -0.80 5.11
CA MET A 25 -2.36 -0.49 3.71
C MET A 25 -2.99 -1.68 3.00
N ALA A 26 -2.45 -2.90 3.18
CA ALA A 26 -3.00 -4.11 2.60
C ALA A 26 -4.42 -4.40 3.11
N ALA A 27 -4.66 -4.27 4.42
CA ALA A 27 -5.98 -4.44 5.02
C ALA A 27 -6.99 -3.42 4.48
N THR A 28 -6.58 -2.16 4.38
CA THR A 28 -7.42 -1.09 3.82
C THR A 28 -7.77 -1.38 2.37
N ASN A 29 -6.80 -1.67 1.52
CA ASN A 29 -7.01 -1.97 0.11
C ASN A 29 -7.93 -3.18 -0.12
N ALA A 30 -7.80 -4.22 0.72
CA ALA A 30 -8.70 -5.38 0.70
C ALA A 30 -10.14 -5.00 1.10
N SER A 31 -10.31 -4.16 2.13
CA SER A 31 -11.63 -3.74 2.60
C SER A 31 -12.40 -2.84 1.63
N VAL A 32 -11.69 -2.02 0.84
CA VAL A 32 -12.31 -1.07 -0.09
C VAL A 32 -12.50 -1.65 -1.49
N GLY A 33 -11.79 -2.71 -1.89
CA GLY A 33 -11.85 -3.24 -3.26
C GLY A 33 -13.23 -3.66 -3.74
N VAL A 34 -14.06 -4.23 -2.85
CA VAL A 34 -15.45 -4.61 -3.19
C VAL A 34 -16.40 -3.41 -3.21
N PRO A 35 -16.41 -2.51 -2.20
CA PRO A 35 -17.27 -1.32 -2.21
C PRO A 35 -17.15 -0.40 -3.44
N VAL A 36 -15.95 -0.18 -3.98
CA VAL A 36 -15.75 0.76 -5.11
C VAL A 36 -15.94 0.15 -6.50
N THR A 37 -16.02 -1.17 -6.63
CA THR A 37 -16.34 -1.85 -7.90
C THR A 37 -17.84 -2.05 -8.11
N GLY A 38 -18.65 -1.89 -7.06
CA GLY A 38 -20.10 -2.10 -7.06
C GLY A 38 -20.95 -0.83 -7.00
N ILE A 39 -20.41 0.33 -7.39
CA ILE A 39 -21.19 1.59 -7.37
C ILE A 39 -22.34 1.47 -8.37
N ALA A 40 -23.58 1.47 -7.86
CA ALA A 40 -24.77 1.46 -8.68
C ALA A 40 -24.92 2.79 -9.45
N PRO A 41 -25.48 2.78 -10.68
CA PRO A 41 -25.84 4.00 -11.37
C PRO A 41 -26.76 4.88 -10.50
N ALA A 42 -26.52 6.18 -10.49
CA ALA A 42 -27.35 7.14 -9.75
C ALA A 42 -28.77 7.30 -10.33
N GLY A 43 -28.96 6.90 -11.59
CA GLY A 43 -30.21 7.00 -12.36
C GLY A 43 -30.23 6.03 -13.53
N ALA A 44 -31.35 5.99 -14.27
CA ALA A 44 -31.55 5.08 -15.41
C ALA A 44 -30.93 5.60 -16.72
N GLU A 45 -30.43 6.83 -16.71
CA GLU A 45 -29.83 7.48 -17.86
C GLU A 45 -28.47 6.86 -18.18
N GLU A 46 -28.15 6.84 -19.48
CA GLU A 46 -26.90 6.29 -20.00
C GLU A 46 -25.66 6.91 -19.34
N ILE A 47 -25.70 8.21 -19.05
CA ILE A 47 -24.59 8.94 -18.40
C ILE A 47 -24.31 8.35 -17.01
N SER A 48 -25.34 8.05 -16.21
CA SER A 48 -25.16 7.46 -14.88
C SER A 48 -24.55 6.06 -14.96
N ALA A 49 -24.92 5.25 -15.96
CA ALA A 49 -24.32 3.95 -16.19
C ALA A 49 -22.83 4.06 -16.60
N ILE A 50 -22.51 4.98 -17.51
CA ILE A 50 -21.13 5.26 -17.93
C ILE A 50 -20.28 5.75 -16.76
N THR A 51 -20.81 6.64 -15.91
CA THR A 51 -20.10 7.11 -14.71
C THR A 51 -19.81 5.96 -13.74
N ALA A 52 -20.79 5.11 -13.45
CA ALA A 52 -20.58 3.92 -12.62
C ALA A 52 -19.51 2.98 -13.19
N ALA A 53 -19.54 2.75 -14.51
CA ALA A 53 -18.52 1.94 -15.19
C ALA A 53 -17.11 2.55 -15.12
N GLN A 54 -16.99 3.88 -15.22
CA GLN A 54 -15.70 4.58 -15.04
C GLN A 54 -15.14 4.42 -13.63
N PHE A 55 -15.98 4.49 -12.60
CA PHE A 55 -15.55 4.23 -11.22
C PHE A 55 -15.07 2.78 -11.03
N ALA A 56 -15.79 1.81 -11.61
CA ALA A 56 -15.38 0.41 -11.55
C ALA A 56 -14.01 0.19 -12.24
N LEU A 57 -13.81 0.78 -13.42
CA LEU A 57 -12.52 0.73 -14.13
C LEU A 57 -11.40 1.39 -13.32
N HIS A 58 -11.66 2.57 -12.75
CA HIS A 58 -10.69 3.27 -11.91
C HIS A 58 -10.30 2.43 -10.68
N SER A 59 -11.29 1.80 -10.03
CA SER A 59 -11.06 0.92 -8.89
C SER A 59 -10.20 -0.29 -9.26
N ALA A 60 -10.48 -0.94 -10.39
CA ALA A 60 -9.67 -2.06 -10.88
C ALA A 60 -8.21 -1.65 -11.13
N ASN A 61 -8.00 -0.49 -11.77
CA ASN A 61 -6.66 0.06 -11.99
C ASN A 61 -5.95 0.39 -10.67
N TYR A 62 -6.65 1.01 -9.71
CA TYR A 62 -6.12 1.30 -8.39
C TYR A 62 -5.67 0.04 -7.66
N GLN A 63 -6.46 -1.04 -7.72
CA GLN A 63 -6.11 -2.32 -7.09
C GLN A 63 -4.87 -2.94 -7.71
N ALA A 64 -4.75 -2.92 -9.04
CA ALA A 64 -3.55 -3.41 -9.73
C ALA A 64 -2.28 -2.62 -9.33
N MET A 65 -2.38 -1.29 -9.29
CA MET A 65 -1.26 -0.43 -8.86
C MET A 65 -0.92 -0.64 -7.38
N SER A 66 -1.93 -0.83 -6.54
CA SER A 66 -1.76 -1.09 -5.11
C SER A 66 -1.04 -2.41 -4.83
N ALA A 67 -1.35 -3.46 -5.61
CA ALA A 67 -0.64 -4.73 -5.53
C ALA A 67 0.84 -4.59 -5.92
N GLN A 68 1.15 -3.79 -6.95
CA GLN A 68 2.52 -3.48 -7.32
C GLN A 68 3.25 -2.70 -6.21
N ALA A 69 2.60 -1.70 -5.62
CA ALA A 69 3.16 -0.93 -4.52
C ALA A 69 3.44 -1.80 -3.28
N ALA A 70 2.55 -2.76 -2.97
CA ALA A 70 2.76 -3.71 -1.88
C ALA A 70 4.00 -4.58 -2.11
N ALA A 71 4.18 -5.11 -3.32
CA ALA A 71 5.38 -5.89 -3.66
C ALA A 71 6.67 -5.06 -3.54
N MET A 72 6.65 -3.79 -3.97
CA MET A 72 7.80 -2.88 -3.81
C MET A 72 8.09 -2.58 -2.34
N HIS A 73 7.06 -2.39 -1.51
CA HIS A 73 7.20 -2.17 -0.07
C HIS A 73 7.83 -3.39 0.63
N GLU A 74 7.37 -4.59 0.31
CA GLU A 74 7.95 -5.84 0.85
C GLU A 74 9.43 -5.98 0.48
N LEU A 75 9.80 -5.71 -0.78
CA LEU A 75 11.19 -5.72 -1.22
C LEU A 75 12.02 -4.69 -0.46
N PHE A 76 11.51 -3.47 -0.31
CA PHE A 76 12.19 -2.40 0.43
C PHE A 76 12.46 -2.78 1.89
N VAL A 77 11.43 -3.26 2.60
CA VAL A 77 11.56 -3.70 4.00
C VAL A 77 12.50 -4.90 4.11
N GLY A 78 12.46 -5.84 3.17
CA GLY A 78 13.35 -7.00 3.12
C GLY A 78 14.82 -6.60 2.95
N ILE A 79 15.12 -5.69 2.02
CA ILE A 79 16.48 -5.17 1.79
C ILE A 79 16.96 -4.41 3.03
N LEU A 80 16.13 -3.55 3.61
CA LEU A 80 16.48 -2.77 4.79
C LEU A 80 16.76 -3.68 6.00
N SER A 81 15.96 -4.74 6.18
CA SER A 81 16.18 -5.73 7.22
C SER A 81 17.49 -6.49 7.03
N ALA A 82 17.82 -6.90 5.80
CA ALA A 82 19.09 -7.55 5.51
C ALA A 82 20.29 -6.64 5.79
N ALA A 83 20.21 -5.36 5.40
CA ALA A 83 21.25 -4.37 5.66
C ALA A 83 21.45 -4.12 7.17
N ALA A 84 20.35 -4.04 7.93
CA ALA A 84 20.40 -3.89 9.39
C ALA A 84 21.17 -5.04 10.06
N LYS A 85 20.89 -6.29 9.64
CA LYS A 85 21.54 -7.48 10.18
C LYS A 85 23.04 -7.51 9.84
N ALA A 86 23.41 -7.13 8.62
CA ALA A 86 24.81 -7.06 8.21
C ALA A 86 25.61 -5.98 8.96
N ALA A 87 24.95 -4.93 9.45
CA ALA A 87 25.59 -3.87 10.25
C ALA A 87 25.70 -4.24 11.75
N SER A 88 25.01 -5.28 12.20
CA SER A 88 25.08 -5.80 13.58
C SER A 88 26.03 -6.98 13.77
N ASP A 89 26.62 -7.49 12.68
CA ASP A 89 27.70 -8.49 12.65
C ASP A 89 29.08 -7.79 12.70
#